data_AF-J5RRZ5-F1
#
_entry.id   AF-J5RRZ5-F1
#
_cell.length_a   1.000
_cell.length_b   1.000
_cell.length_c   1.000
_cell.angle_alpha   90.00
_cell.angle_beta   90.00
_cell.angle_gamma   90.00
#
_symmetry.space_group_name_H-M   'P 1'
#
loop_
_entity.id
_entity.type
_entity.pdbx_description
1 polymer ?
#
loop_
_entity_poly.entity_id
_entity_poly.type
_entity_poly.pdbx_seq_one_letter_code
_entity_poly.pdbx_strand_id
1 'polypeptide(L)'
;MSTVTTKSGESLKVFEDLHDFETYLKGETEDQEFDHVHCQLKYYPPFVLHDAHDDPEKIKETANSHSKKFVRHLHQHVEKHLLKDIKTAINKPELKFHDKKKQESFDKIVWNYGEETELNAKKFKVCVEVVCKHDGAMVDVDYKTEPVQPLI
;
A
#
# COMPACT_ATOMS: atom_id res chain seq x y z
N MET A 1 -13.45 -7.15 -2.77
CA MET A 1 -13.25 -6.63 -1.39
C MET A 1 -13.78 -7.62 -0.36
N SER A 2 -13.01 -7.89 0.70
CA SER A 2 -13.41 -8.73 1.84
C SER A 2 -13.11 -8.01 3.17
N THR A 3 -13.77 -8.42 4.25
CA THR A 3 -13.51 -7.89 5.60
C THR A 3 -12.89 -8.98 6.46
N VAL A 4 -11.75 -8.68 7.08
CA VAL A 4 -11.04 -9.61 7.96
C VAL A 4 -10.99 -9.03 9.37
N THR A 5 -11.33 -9.82 10.37
CA THR A 5 -11.14 -9.42 11.78
C THR A 5 -9.70 -9.70 12.20
N THR A 6 -8.98 -8.66 12.61
CA THR A 6 -7.60 -8.81 13.11
C THR A 6 -7.59 -9.46 14.49
N LYS A 7 -6.42 -9.89 14.95
CA LYS A 7 -6.25 -10.48 16.30
C LYS A 7 -6.62 -9.51 17.43
N SER A 8 -6.63 -8.21 17.18
CA SER A 8 -7.06 -7.17 18.12
C SER A 8 -8.57 -6.90 18.06
N GLY A 9 -9.32 -7.59 17.20
CA GLY A 9 -10.78 -7.41 17.06
C GLY A 9 -11.18 -6.29 16.08
N GLU A 10 -10.23 -5.66 15.41
CA GLU A 10 -10.49 -4.62 14.41
C GLU A 10 -10.99 -5.25 13.11
N SER A 11 -12.01 -4.66 12.49
CA SER A 11 -12.51 -5.09 11.17
C SER A 11 -11.76 -4.37 10.07
N LEU A 12 -10.92 -5.10 9.34
CA LEU A 12 -10.03 -4.56 8.31
C LEU A 12 -10.58 -4.86 6.91
N LYS A 13 -10.68 -3.83 6.07
CA LYS A 13 -11.05 -3.99 4.66
C LYS A 13 -9.83 -4.46 3.87
N VAL A 14 -9.98 -5.55 3.12
CA VAL A 14 -8.94 -6.11 2.25
C VAL A 14 -9.41 -6.05 0.80
N PHE A 15 -8.64 -5.36 -0.02
CA PHE A 15 -8.86 -5.15 -1.45
C PHE A 15 -7.96 -6.07 -2.27
N GLU A 16 -8.38 -6.40 -3.48
CA GLU A 16 -7.66 -7.30 -4.39
C GLU A 16 -7.17 -6.58 -5.66
N ASP A 17 -7.63 -5.34 -5.87
CA ASP A 17 -7.25 -4.50 -6.99
C ASP A 17 -7.06 -3.04 -6.53
N LEU A 18 -6.31 -2.30 -7.34
CA LEU A 18 -5.95 -0.91 -7.06
C LEU A 18 -7.15 0.04 -7.17
N HIS A 19 -8.14 -0.27 -8.00
CA HIS A 19 -9.25 0.64 -8.29
C HIS A 19 -10.23 0.72 -7.11
N ASP A 20 -10.64 -0.43 -6.56
CA ASP A 20 -11.49 -0.50 -5.38
C ASP A 20 -10.80 0.13 -4.16
N PHE A 21 -9.49 -0.13 -4.01
CA PHE A 21 -8.68 0.47 -2.95
C PHE A 21 -8.63 2.00 -3.07
N GLU A 22 -8.34 2.53 -4.26
CA GLU A 22 -8.30 3.99 -4.50
C GLU A 22 -9.68 4.64 -4.28
N THR A 23 -10.74 4.00 -4.79
CA THR A 23 -12.12 4.48 -4.63
C THR A 23 -12.52 4.53 -3.16
N TYR A 24 -12.11 3.52 -2.38
CA TYR A 24 -12.32 3.52 -0.95
C TYR A 24 -11.65 4.71 -0.25
N LEU A 25 -10.36 4.95 -0.52
CA LEU A 25 -9.64 6.07 0.08
C LEU A 25 -10.25 7.44 -0.27
N LYS A 26 -10.74 7.59 -1.51
CA LYS A 26 -11.47 8.80 -1.93
C LYS A 26 -12.76 8.98 -1.13
N GLY A 27 -13.54 7.91 -0.97
CA GLY A 27 -14.77 7.93 -0.16
C GLY A 27 -14.51 8.36 1.28
N GLU A 28 -13.55 7.75 1.95
CA GLU A 28 -13.18 8.13 3.34
C GLU A 28 -12.68 9.58 3.43
N THR A 29 -12.04 10.08 2.36
CA THR A 29 -11.60 11.48 2.28
C THR A 29 -12.76 12.44 2.11
N GLU A 30 -13.72 12.11 1.25
CA GLU A 30 -14.95 12.88 1.04
C GLU A 30 -15.83 12.92 2.30
N ASP A 31 -15.88 11.80 3.03
CA ASP A 31 -16.62 11.65 4.30
C ASP A 31 -15.91 12.26 5.52
N GLN A 32 -14.72 12.84 5.34
CA GLN A 32 -13.87 13.43 6.39
C GLN A 32 -13.33 12.46 7.46
N GLU A 33 -13.26 11.17 7.15
CA GLU A 33 -12.74 10.08 7.99
C GLU A 33 -11.29 9.67 7.63
N PHE A 34 -10.64 10.43 6.74
CA PHE A 34 -9.28 10.18 6.23
C PHE A 34 -8.17 10.08 7.27
N ASP A 35 -8.40 10.48 8.53
CA ASP A 35 -7.41 10.44 9.61
C ASP A 35 -7.50 9.16 10.48
N HIS A 36 -8.47 8.27 10.22
CA HIS A 36 -8.70 7.04 10.98
C HIS A 36 -8.84 5.79 10.08
N VAL A 37 -8.31 5.84 8.87
CA VAL A 37 -8.38 4.73 7.92
C VAL A 37 -7.33 3.66 8.22
N HIS A 38 -7.74 2.40 8.19
CA HIS A 38 -6.85 1.24 8.16
C HIS A 38 -7.41 0.21 7.18
N CYS A 39 -6.63 -0.15 6.16
CA CYS A 39 -7.03 -1.15 5.17
C CYS A 39 -5.82 -1.80 4.50
N GLN A 40 -6.07 -2.91 3.81
CA GLN A 40 -5.06 -3.68 3.11
C GLN A 40 -5.40 -3.86 1.63
N LEU A 41 -4.38 -3.96 0.81
CA LEU A 41 -4.48 -4.33 -0.60
C LEU A 41 -3.54 -5.51 -0.87
N LYS A 42 -4.07 -6.57 -1.48
CA LYS A 42 -3.31 -7.77 -1.87
C LYS A 42 -3.50 -8.03 -3.35
N TYR A 43 -2.45 -7.85 -4.13
CA TYR A 43 -2.57 -7.88 -5.59
C TYR A 43 -1.29 -8.39 -6.25
N TYR A 44 -1.43 -8.83 -7.50
CA TYR A 44 -0.28 -9.03 -8.37
C TYR A 44 0.04 -7.70 -9.09
N PRO A 45 1.28 -7.20 -9.01
CA PRO A 45 1.67 -5.99 -9.72
C PRO A 45 1.44 -6.11 -11.23
N PRO A 46 1.01 -5.05 -11.94
CA PRO A 46 0.69 -5.12 -13.37
C PRO A 46 1.79 -5.69 -14.25
N PHE A 47 3.06 -5.39 -13.94
CA PHE A 47 4.19 -5.90 -14.73
C PHE A 47 4.38 -7.42 -14.59
N VAL A 48 3.92 -8.02 -13.49
CA VAL A 48 3.99 -9.47 -13.26
C VAL A 48 2.89 -10.17 -14.06
N LEU A 49 1.66 -9.66 -13.98
CA LEU A 49 0.53 -10.19 -14.74
C LEU A 49 0.78 -10.08 -16.24
N HIS A 50 1.33 -8.95 -16.70
CA HIS A 50 1.71 -8.77 -18.09
C HIS A 50 2.75 -9.81 -18.57
N ASP A 51 3.79 -10.07 -17.77
CA ASP A 51 4.80 -11.11 -18.07
C ASP A 51 4.20 -12.53 -18.07
N ALA A 52 2.99 -12.73 -17.50
CA ALA A 52 2.27 -13.99 -17.38
C ALA A 52 1.00 -14.07 -18.25
N HIS A 53 0.81 -13.15 -19.21
CA HIS A 53 -0.39 -13.08 -20.06
C HIS A 53 -1.71 -12.96 -19.29
N ASP A 54 -1.70 -12.16 -18.22
CA ASP A 54 -2.84 -11.88 -17.35
C ASP A 54 -3.41 -13.13 -16.65
N ASP A 55 -2.61 -14.18 -16.54
CA ASP A 55 -2.95 -15.45 -15.91
C ASP A 55 -2.03 -15.68 -14.69
N PRO A 56 -2.56 -15.56 -13.46
CA PRO A 56 -1.78 -15.79 -12.24
C PRO A 56 -1.13 -17.18 -12.16
N GLU A 57 -1.72 -18.21 -12.77
CA GLU A 57 -1.17 -19.57 -12.76
C GLU A 57 0.10 -19.69 -13.61
N LYS A 58 0.32 -18.75 -14.54
CA LYS A 58 1.50 -18.69 -15.41
C LYS A 58 2.63 -17.83 -14.84
N ILE A 59 2.45 -17.25 -13.67
CA ILE A 59 3.49 -16.44 -13.02
C ILE A 59 4.67 -17.36 -12.69
N LYS A 60 5.86 -16.94 -13.11
CA LYS A 60 7.10 -17.68 -12.83
C LYS A 60 7.36 -17.68 -11.33
N GLU A 61 7.74 -18.84 -10.78
CA GLU A 61 8.15 -18.96 -9.37
C GLU A 61 9.29 -18.02 -8.98
N THR A 62 10.15 -17.66 -9.95
CA THR A 62 11.25 -16.71 -9.77
C THR A 62 10.80 -15.25 -9.68
N ALA A 63 9.53 -14.93 -9.89
CA ALA A 63 8.96 -13.59 -9.73
C ALA A 63 8.64 -13.32 -8.25
N ASN A 64 9.67 -13.22 -7.42
CA ASN A 64 9.52 -13.08 -5.97
C ASN A 64 10.60 -12.13 -5.39
N SER A 65 10.66 -11.97 -4.06
CA SER A 65 11.59 -11.06 -3.38
C SER A 65 13.08 -11.34 -3.62
N HIS A 66 13.48 -12.57 -4.02
CA HIS A 66 14.87 -12.89 -4.35
C HIS A 66 15.29 -12.41 -5.74
N SER A 67 14.32 -12.07 -6.61
CA SER A 67 14.60 -11.60 -7.97
C SER A 67 14.84 -10.09 -8.01
N LYS A 68 16.08 -9.70 -8.29
CA LYS A 68 16.46 -8.28 -8.45
C LYS A 68 15.63 -7.56 -9.52
N LYS A 69 15.23 -8.26 -10.61
CA LYS A 69 14.35 -7.69 -11.65
C LYS A 69 12.98 -7.37 -11.06
N PHE A 70 12.37 -8.35 -10.38
CA PHE A 70 11.06 -8.21 -9.74
C PHE A 70 11.08 -7.07 -8.72
N VAL A 71 12.03 -7.08 -7.79
CA VAL A 71 12.17 -6.05 -6.73
C VAL A 71 12.32 -4.66 -7.32
N ARG A 72 13.14 -4.49 -8.37
CA ARG A 72 13.31 -3.19 -9.04
C ARG A 72 12.02 -2.71 -9.71
N HIS A 73 11.33 -3.59 -10.43
CA HIS A 73 10.10 -3.21 -11.13
C HIS A 73 8.96 -2.95 -10.15
N LEU A 74 8.89 -3.72 -9.06
CA LEU A 74 7.95 -3.48 -7.98
C LEU A 74 8.19 -2.11 -7.33
N HIS A 75 9.42 -1.80 -6.95
CA HIS A 75 9.74 -0.50 -6.36
C HIS A 75 9.42 0.66 -7.32
N GLN A 76 9.67 0.50 -8.63
CA GLN A 76 9.26 1.48 -9.64
C GLN A 76 7.74 1.63 -9.73
N HIS A 77 7.01 0.53 -9.67
CA HIS A 77 5.55 0.54 -9.66
C HIS A 77 5.00 1.28 -8.43
N VAL A 78 5.55 0.98 -7.24
CA VAL A 78 5.17 1.62 -5.98
C VAL A 78 5.37 3.14 -6.05
N GLU A 79 6.55 3.60 -6.44
CA GLU A 79 6.89 5.04 -6.46
C GLU A 79 6.13 5.82 -7.56
N LYS A 80 5.83 5.19 -8.71
CA LYS A 80 5.20 5.88 -9.86
C LYS A 80 3.67 5.80 -9.89
N HIS A 81 3.10 4.77 -9.31
CA HIS A 81 1.66 4.47 -9.39
C HIS A 81 1.06 4.43 -7.99
N LEU A 82 1.31 3.40 -7.19
CA LEU A 82 0.65 3.20 -5.89
C LEU A 82 0.71 4.44 -4.99
N LEU A 83 1.90 5.00 -4.75
CA LEU A 83 2.05 6.18 -3.90
C LEU A 83 1.44 7.43 -4.54
N LYS A 84 1.39 7.52 -5.87
CA LYS A 84 0.76 8.63 -6.58
C LYS A 84 -0.77 8.56 -6.46
N ASP A 85 -1.32 7.37 -6.58
CA ASP A 85 -2.76 7.12 -6.52
C ASP A 85 -3.28 7.37 -5.10
N ILE A 86 -2.55 6.89 -4.07
CA ILE A 86 -2.83 7.22 -2.65
C ILE A 86 -2.87 8.73 -2.42
N LYS A 87 -1.84 9.45 -2.87
CA LYS A 87 -1.76 10.92 -2.75
C LYS A 87 -2.93 11.63 -3.40
N THR A 88 -3.34 11.15 -4.57
CA THR A 88 -4.48 11.71 -5.30
C THR A 88 -5.77 11.43 -4.55
N ALA A 89 -5.95 10.21 -4.03
CA ALA A 89 -7.14 9.80 -3.30
C ALA A 89 -7.37 10.61 -2.02
N ILE A 90 -6.30 10.97 -1.31
CA ILE A 90 -6.37 11.79 -0.08
C ILE A 90 -6.30 13.31 -0.34
N ASN A 91 -6.50 13.76 -1.58
CA ASN A 91 -6.42 15.17 -1.98
C ASN A 91 -5.08 15.86 -1.63
N LYS A 92 -3.96 15.12 -1.72
CA LYS A 92 -2.60 15.60 -1.47
C LYS A 92 -1.61 15.19 -2.58
N PRO A 93 -1.82 15.56 -3.86
CA PRO A 93 -0.95 15.16 -4.97
C PRO A 93 0.53 15.57 -4.78
N GLU A 94 0.78 16.68 -4.09
CA GLU A 94 2.12 17.22 -3.83
C GLU A 94 2.82 16.63 -2.59
N LEU A 95 2.18 15.71 -1.86
CA LEU A 95 2.75 15.08 -0.67
C LEU A 95 4.07 14.38 -1.01
N LYS A 96 5.07 14.50 -0.14
CA LYS A 96 6.34 13.79 -0.27
C LYS A 96 6.53 12.95 0.98
N PHE A 97 6.76 11.65 0.82
CA PHE A 97 7.06 10.77 1.94
C PHE A 97 8.51 10.96 2.36
N HIS A 98 8.75 11.51 3.55
CA HIS A 98 10.09 11.73 4.10
C HIS A 98 10.60 10.55 4.93
N ASP A 99 9.72 9.85 5.66
CA ASP A 99 10.11 8.63 6.41
C ASP A 99 10.08 7.42 5.47
N LYS A 100 11.19 7.18 4.76
CA LYS A 100 11.36 6.02 3.88
C LYS A 100 12.32 5.01 4.50
N LYS A 101 11.87 3.76 4.67
CA LYS A 101 12.72 2.67 5.17
C LYS A 101 12.55 1.43 4.31
N LYS A 102 13.66 0.77 3.97
CA LYS A 102 13.68 -0.54 3.33
C LYS A 102 14.32 -1.55 4.30
N GLN A 103 13.63 -2.65 4.54
CA GLN A 103 14.13 -3.78 5.31
C GLN A 103 14.10 -5.03 4.43
N GLU A 104 15.18 -5.77 4.42
CA GLU A 104 15.33 -6.98 3.61
C GLU A 104 15.73 -8.12 4.53
N SER A 105 14.93 -9.18 4.53
CA SER A 105 15.25 -10.45 5.17
C SER A 105 15.31 -11.55 4.12
N PHE A 106 15.65 -12.77 4.54
CA PHE A 106 15.61 -13.92 3.64
C PHE A 106 14.19 -14.13 3.07
N ASP A 107 13.15 -13.97 3.88
CA ASP A 107 11.80 -14.34 3.46
C ASP A 107 11.06 -13.23 2.71
N LYS A 108 11.43 -11.96 2.92
CA LYS A 108 10.66 -10.82 2.41
C LYS A 108 11.48 -9.53 2.31
N ILE A 109 10.95 -8.61 1.51
CA ILE A 109 11.36 -7.21 1.50
C ILE A 109 10.16 -6.37 1.93
N VAL A 110 10.43 -5.40 2.82
CA VAL A 110 9.45 -4.46 3.35
C VAL A 110 9.90 -3.04 3.03
N TRP A 111 9.02 -2.26 2.40
CA TRP A 111 9.18 -0.82 2.25
C TRP A 111 8.16 -0.10 3.11
N ASN A 112 8.61 0.85 3.92
CA ASN A 112 7.77 1.72 4.71
C ASN A 112 7.88 3.15 4.16
N TYR A 113 6.73 3.81 4.05
CA TYR A 113 6.59 5.21 3.68
C TYR A 113 5.70 5.90 4.70
N GLY A 114 6.26 6.88 5.41
CA GLY A 114 5.57 7.67 6.41
C GLY A 114 5.62 9.15 6.09
N GLU A 115 4.51 9.85 6.33
CA GLU A 115 4.45 11.31 6.22
C GLU A 115 3.38 11.91 7.14
N GLU A 116 3.72 12.98 7.85
CA GLU A 116 2.74 13.80 8.56
C GLU A 116 2.20 14.90 7.63
N THR A 117 0.89 15.09 7.64
CA THR A 117 0.22 16.07 6.79
C THR A 117 -1.01 16.64 7.49
N GLU A 118 -1.67 17.60 6.84
CA GLU A 118 -2.86 18.25 7.36
C GLU A 118 -3.90 18.41 6.25
N LEU A 119 -5.14 17.99 6.47
CA LEU A 119 -6.26 18.23 5.57
C LEU A 119 -7.45 18.72 6.40
N ASN A 120 -8.16 19.75 5.92
CA ASN A 120 -9.32 20.32 6.62
C ASN A 120 -9.05 20.65 8.11
N ALA A 121 -7.87 21.22 8.41
CA ALA A 121 -7.38 21.52 9.76
C ALA A 121 -7.17 20.31 10.71
N LYS A 122 -7.30 19.08 10.21
CA LYS A 122 -6.93 17.85 10.92
C LYS A 122 -5.50 17.45 10.53
N LYS A 123 -4.62 17.33 11.52
CA LYS A 123 -3.26 16.79 11.34
C LYS A 123 -3.27 15.29 11.53
N PHE A 124 -2.66 14.57 10.60
CA PHE A 124 -2.63 13.12 10.62
C PHE A 124 -1.36 12.60 9.95
N LYS A 125 -0.99 11.38 10.29
CA LYS A 125 0.14 10.67 9.70
C LYS A 125 -0.38 9.63 8.72
N VAL A 126 0.18 9.60 7.52
CA VAL A 126 -0.01 8.56 6.52
C VAL A 126 1.13 7.56 6.65
N CYS A 127 0.79 6.28 6.78
CA CYS A 127 1.72 5.16 6.83
C CYS A 127 1.35 4.15 5.74
N VAL A 128 2.32 3.79 4.91
CA VAL A 128 2.18 2.76 3.87
C VAL A 128 3.29 1.74 4.04
N GLU A 129 2.93 0.49 4.32
CA GLU A 129 3.85 -0.65 4.27
C GLU A 129 3.59 -1.44 2.99
N VAL A 130 4.65 -1.76 2.24
CA VAL A 130 4.58 -2.62 1.06
C VAL A 130 5.50 -3.81 1.28
N VAL A 131 4.95 -5.02 1.17
CA VAL A 131 5.67 -6.28 1.40
C VAL A 131 5.63 -7.14 0.16
N CYS A 132 6.79 -7.63 -0.26
CA CYS A 132 6.88 -8.77 -1.18
C CYS A 132 7.67 -9.91 -0.54
N LYS A 133 7.29 -11.14 -0.84
CA LYS A 133 7.82 -12.35 -0.20
C LYS A 133 8.56 -13.23 -1.20
N HIS A 134 9.30 -14.21 -0.69
CA HIS A 134 10.06 -15.17 -1.51
C HIS A 134 9.18 -16.28 -2.08
N ASP A 135 8.00 -16.51 -1.51
CA ASP A 135 7.09 -17.62 -1.82
C ASP A 135 6.08 -17.29 -2.95
N GLY A 136 6.11 -16.07 -3.48
CA GLY A 136 5.26 -15.69 -4.60
C GLY A 136 5.42 -14.25 -5.07
N ALA A 137 4.66 -13.90 -6.10
CA ALA A 137 4.68 -12.58 -6.72
C ALA A 137 3.62 -11.62 -6.17
N MET A 138 2.76 -12.10 -5.26
CA MET A 138 1.74 -11.29 -4.63
C MET A 138 2.37 -10.25 -3.70
N VAL A 139 1.83 -9.05 -3.73
CA VAL A 139 2.27 -7.92 -2.93
C VAL A 139 1.20 -7.57 -1.92
N ASP A 140 1.59 -7.53 -0.65
CA ASP A 140 0.74 -7.04 0.43
C ASP A 140 1.04 -5.56 0.65
N VAL A 141 0.00 -4.74 0.71
CA VAL A 141 0.06 -3.32 1.06
C VAL A 141 -0.80 -3.12 2.30
N ASP A 142 -0.24 -2.48 3.31
CA ASP A 142 -0.93 -2.04 4.51
C ASP A 142 -0.96 -0.51 4.51
N TYR A 143 -2.15 0.07 4.49
CA TYR A 143 -2.38 1.51 4.51
C TYR A 143 -3.04 1.88 5.82
N LYS A 144 -2.43 2.84 6.53
CA LYS A 144 -2.94 3.34 7.79
C LYS A 144 -2.78 4.85 7.91
N THR A 145 -3.80 5.50 8.45
CA THR A 145 -3.74 6.88 8.91
C THR A 145 -4.10 6.99 10.38
N GLU A 146 -3.42 7.89 11.08
CA GLU A 146 -3.71 8.17 12.49
C GLU A 146 -3.63 9.67 12.76
N PRO A 147 -4.50 10.25 13.63
CA PRO A 147 -4.39 11.65 14.00
C PRO A 147 -3.06 11.92 14.72
N VAL A 148 -2.42 13.04 14.38
CA VAL A 148 -1.26 13.51 15.14
C VAL A 148 -1.81 14.27 16.34
N GLN A 149 -1.71 13.67 17.53
CA GLN A 149 -2.10 14.35 18.76
C GLN A 149 -1.26 15.63 18.92
N PRO A 150 -1.86 16.75 19.38
CA PRO A 150 -1.07 17.87 19.83
C PRO A 150 -0.13 17.39 20.94
N LEU A 151 1.15 17.74 20.86
CA LEU A 151 2.04 17.64 22.03
C LEU A 151 1.41 18.49 23.14
N ILE A 152 0.92 17.84 24.19
CA ILE A 152 0.40 18.48 25.41
C ILE A 152 1.58 18.99 26.23
#